data_AF-A0A1Y4UDA5-F1
#
_entry.id   AF-A0A1Y4UDA5-F1
#
_cell.length_a   1.000
_cell.length_b   1.000
_cell.length_c   1.000
_cell.angle_alpha   90.00
_cell.angle_beta   90.00
_cell.angle_gamma   90.00
#
_symmetry.space_group_name_H-M   'P 1'
#
loop_
_entity.id
_entity.type
_entity.pdbx_description
1 polymer ?
#
loop_
_entity_poly.entity_id
_entity_poly.type
_entity_poly.pdbx_seq_one_letter_code
_entity_poly.pdbx_strand_id
1 'polypeptide(L)'
;MEAQDFRTLTDMVQEHRHSELLTRGIGLEMMAHLPQILTSPDEAARHEVLQLMDTLRKTPAMRHTGRKLANLPGNSSHPIHGVLALHTLLMDAYPERHPESRMRQPTTGEVQAAMRLVDRLFRTGIFHELCRMTEAPTQMQPPFYVARLYGWDVDCEILQAMRHERDTATPGADPRRMQQLREEIFRTENHLVRGAERTIEGMTEMSVPRSYVERLESELNTLGWLARAPERIDDLHTNRQFLDKYEIHPGLPPEAQRAEAEAAFRELDARLVRLTGREARTHELDLRVAQPEREPGRTSFRREYPAVMQPAEAASRKLRH
;
A
#
# COMPACT_ATOMS: atom_id res chain seq x y z
N MET A 1 16.90 -11.21 12.75
CA MET A 1 18.01 -10.39 13.23
C MET A 1 17.67 -9.98 14.66
N GLU A 2 18.31 -10.56 15.66
CA GLU A 2 18.00 -10.43 17.11
C GLU A 2 18.84 -9.31 17.77
N ALA A 3 18.61 -9.00 19.05
CA ALA A 3 19.38 -7.98 19.79
C ALA A 3 20.91 -8.21 19.74
N GLN A 4 21.33 -9.46 19.58
CA GLN A 4 22.72 -9.86 19.44
C GLN A 4 23.35 -9.41 18.10
N ASP A 5 22.54 -9.20 17.06
CA ASP A 5 23.03 -8.80 15.74
C ASP A 5 23.34 -7.30 15.68
N PHE A 6 22.61 -6.45 16.40
CA PHE A 6 22.92 -5.01 16.47
C PHE A 6 24.20 -4.70 17.24
N ARG A 7 24.51 -5.50 18.27
CA ARG A 7 25.80 -5.41 18.98
C ARG A 7 26.95 -5.80 18.05
N THR A 8 26.81 -6.92 17.34
CA THR A 8 27.78 -7.36 16.34
C THR A 8 28.02 -6.28 15.28
N LEU A 9 26.97 -5.66 14.75
CA LEU A 9 27.10 -4.53 13.82
C LEU A 9 27.81 -3.32 14.44
N THR A 10 27.52 -3.02 15.72
CA THR A 10 28.19 -1.94 16.44
C THR A 10 29.69 -2.20 16.57
N ASP A 11 30.06 -3.42 16.94
CA ASP A 11 31.46 -3.84 17.07
C ASP A 11 32.19 -3.77 15.72
N MET A 12 31.55 -4.24 14.63
CA MET A 12 32.10 -4.12 13.27
C MET A 12 32.33 -2.66 12.85
N VAL A 13 31.38 -1.76 13.14
CA VAL A 13 31.56 -0.32 12.86
C VAL A 13 32.71 0.25 13.68
N GLN A 14 32.87 -0.17 14.93
CA GLN A 14 33.98 0.31 15.79
C GLN A 14 35.33 -0.19 15.31
N GLU A 15 35.44 -1.47 14.97
CA GLU A 15 36.66 -2.10 14.46
C GLU A 15 37.13 -1.41 13.17
N HIS A 16 36.21 -1.18 12.24
CA HIS A 16 36.53 -0.63 10.92
C HIS A 16 36.36 0.88 10.80
N ARG A 17 36.13 1.61 11.91
CA ARG A 17 35.80 3.06 11.91
C ARG A 17 36.81 3.94 11.17
N HIS A 18 38.07 3.51 11.06
CA HIS A 18 39.13 4.28 10.37
C HIS A 18 39.21 4.01 8.86
N SER A 19 38.49 3.00 8.35
CA SER A 19 38.39 2.71 6.94
C SER A 19 37.08 3.27 6.38
N GLU A 20 37.18 4.36 5.60
CA GLU A 20 36.02 4.95 4.94
C GLU A 20 35.31 3.95 4.02
N LEU A 21 36.08 3.16 3.26
CA LEU A 21 35.55 2.16 2.34
C LEU A 21 34.73 1.09 3.08
N LEU A 22 35.27 0.52 4.17
CA LEU A 22 34.57 -0.50 4.93
C LEU A 22 33.35 0.07 5.65
N THR A 23 33.47 1.25 6.25
CA THR A 23 32.33 1.90 6.94
C THR A 23 31.22 2.26 5.95
N ARG A 24 31.58 2.66 4.73
CA ARG A 24 30.63 2.89 3.63
C ARG A 24 29.94 1.59 3.21
N GLY A 25 30.69 0.49 3.06
CA GLY A 25 30.17 -0.83 2.75
C GLY A 25 29.16 -1.31 3.80
N ILE A 26 29.53 -1.24 5.08
CA ILE A 26 28.62 -1.55 6.20
C ILE A 26 27.35 -0.69 6.12
N GLY A 27 27.49 0.61 5.86
CA GLY A 27 26.35 1.50 5.69
C GLY A 27 25.41 1.12 4.54
N LEU A 28 25.94 0.59 3.43
CA LEU A 28 25.13 0.10 2.29
C LEU A 28 24.33 -1.14 2.69
N GLU A 29 24.99 -2.11 3.32
CA GLU A 29 24.31 -3.33 3.82
C GLU A 29 23.22 -2.96 4.83
N MET A 30 23.51 -2.04 5.73
CA MET A 30 22.51 -1.54 6.68
C MET A 30 21.33 -0.86 5.97
N MET A 31 21.56 -0.06 4.94
CA MET A 31 20.45 0.53 4.16
C MET A 31 19.59 -0.53 3.46
N ALA A 32 20.19 -1.62 2.97
CA ALA A 32 19.44 -2.68 2.31
C ALA A 32 18.56 -3.47 3.28
N HIS A 33 19.02 -3.68 4.52
CA HIS A 33 18.37 -4.58 5.47
C HIS A 33 17.58 -3.89 6.58
N LEU A 34 18.03 -2.75 7.11
CA LEU A 34 17.35 -2.09 8.23
C LEU A 34 15.88 -1.72 7.98
N PRO A 35 15.43 -1.32 6.77
CA PRO A 35 14.01 -1.07 6.52
C PRO A 35 13.09 -2.26 6.86
N GLN A 36 13.61 -3.49 6.81
CA GLN A 36 12.88 -4.72 7.11
C GLN A 36 12.98 -5.12 8.59
N ILE A 37 13.92 -4.54 9.34
CA ILE A 37 14.17 -4.87 10.74
C ILE A 37 13.67 -3.78 11.69
N LEU A 38 13.88 -2.51 11.33
CA LEU A 38 13.38 -1.36 12.08
C LEU A 38 12.01 -1.00 11.53
N THR A 39 11.04 -1.83 11.85
CA THR A 39 9.66 -1.74 11.34
C THR A 39 8.76 -0.86 12.21
N SER A 40 9.22 -0.47 13.40
CA SER A 40 8.48 0.36 14.35
C SER A 40 9.38 1.38 15.07
N PRO A 41 8.81 2.47 15.61
CA PRO A 41 9.52 3.38 16.50
C PRO A 41 10.09 2.68 17.75
N ASP A 42 9.39 1.68 18.28
CA ASP A 42 9.84 0.89 19.44
C ASP A 42 11.14 0.14 19.17
N GLU A 43 11.27 -0.46 17.99
CA GLU A 43 12.51 -1.11 17.57
C GLU A 43 13.65 -0.11 17.41
N ALA A 44 13.38 1.08 16.86
CA ALA A 44 14.36 2.15 16.71
C ALA A 44 14.84 2.74 18.05
N ALA A 45 14.01 2.66 19.08
CA ALA A 45 14.29 3.13 20.44
C ALA A 45 15.10 2.15 21.29
N ARG A 46 15.31 0.91 20.84
CA ARG A 46 16.10 -0.10 21.57
C ARG A 46 17.51 0.40 21.85
N HIS A 47 18.02 0.06 23.03
CA HIS A 47 19.31 0.55 23.50
C HIS A 47 20.45 0.21 22.52
N GLU A 48 20.47 -1.01 21.99
CA GLU A 48 21.45 -1.48 21.02
C GLU A 48 21.41 -0.67 19.71
N VAL A 49 20.22 -0.31 19.25
CA VAL A 49 20.05 0.51 18.04
C VAL A 49 20.54 1.93 18.30
N LEU A 50 20.20 2.52 19.46
CA LEU A 50 20.70 3.84 19.84
C LEU A 50 22.24 3.88 19.94
N GLN A 51 22.85 2.84 20.50
CA GLN A 51 24.31 2.68 20.57
C GLN A 51 24.94 2.58 19.17
N LEU A 52 24.34 1.80 18.28
CA LEU A 52 24.79 1.68 16.89
C LEU A 52 24.75 3.04 16.17
N MET A 53 23.64 3.78 16.30
CA MET A 53 23.47 5.09 15.67
C MET A 53 24.45 6.13 16.22
N ASP A 54 24.74 6.11 17.52
CA ASP A 54 25.77 6.96 18.13
C ASP A 54 27.19 6.59 17.66
N THR A 55 27.47 5.30 17.55
CA THR A 55 28.74 4.78 17.02
C THR A 55 28.97 5.23 15.58
N LEU A 56 27.96 5.09 14.71
CA LEU A 56 28.00 5.56 13.33
C LEU A 56 28.32 7.06 13.25
N ARG A 57 27.64 7.90 14.05
CA ARG A 57 27.88 9.36 14.10
C ARG A 57 29.31 9.72 14.56
N LYS A 58 29.96 8.86 15.34
CA LYS A 58 31.31 9.09 15.89
C LYS A 58 32.45 8.68 14.96
N THR A 59 32.15 7.93 13.89
CA THR A 59 33.14 7.51 12.90
C THR A 59 33.85 8.73 12.28
N PRO A 60 35.18 8.65 12.02
CA PRO A 60 35.95 9.66 11.30
C PRO A 60 35.27 10.19 10.04
N ALA A 61 34.71 9.32 9.19
CA ALA A 61 34.01 9.71 7.97
C ALA A 61 32.87 10.72 8.25
N MET A 62 32.06 10.48 9.29
CA MET A 62 30.96 11.37 9.69
C MET A 62 31.44 12.67 10.34
N ARG A 63 32.69 12.75 10.83
CA ARG A 63 33.27 14.02 11.30
C ARG A 63 33.55 14.97 10.16
N HIS A 64 33.98 14.44 9.02
CA HIS A 64 34.31 15.23 7.84
C HIS A 64 33.09 15.56 6.98
N THR A 65 32.19 14.60 6.81
CA THR A 65 31.00 14.74 5.94
C THR A 65 29.80 15.37 6.65
N GLY A 66 29.76 15.35 7.98
CA GLY A 66 28.74 15.99 8.80
C GLY A 66 27.94 15.00 9.66
N ARG A 67 27.74 15.32 10.94
CA ARG A 67 27.03 14.44 11.90
C ARG A 67 25.54 14.73 12.03
N LYS A 68 25.13 15.93 11.62
CA LYS A 68 23.75 16.46 11.75
C LYS A 68 23.14 16.49 10.37
N LEU A 69 22.00 15.83 10.20
CA LEU A 69 21.37 15.72 8.89
C LEU A 69 20.92 17.09 8.38
N ALA A 70 20.48 17.97 9.28
CA ALA A 70 20.05 19.32 8.95
C ALA A 70 21.15 20.18 8.32
N ASN A 71 22.41 19.85 8.61
CA ASN A 71 23.58 20.59 8.12
C ASN A 71 24.18 19.99 6.85
N LEU A 72 23.65 18.86 6.37
CA LEU A 72 24.19 18.19 5.20
C LEU A 72 23.83 18.94 3.91
N PRO A 73 24.73 18.96 2.91
CA PRO A 73 24.38 19.45 1.59
C PRO A 73 23.31 18.55 0.98
N GLY A 74 22.42 19.16 0.19
CA GLY A 74 21.26 18.48 -0.40
C GLY A 74 21.59 17.29 -1.31
N ASN A 75 22.84 17.14 -1.74
CA ASN A 75 23.32 16.06 -2.61
C ASN A 75 24.09 14.96 -1.88
N SER A 76 24.02 14.91 -0.53
CA SER A 76 24.72 13.85 0.21
C SER A 76 24.23 12.46 -0.19
N SER A 77 25.19 11.58 -0.49
CA SER A 77 24.97 10.19 -0.92
C SER A 77 25.67 9.17 -0.01
N HIS A 78 26.13 9.60 1.17
CA HIS A 78 26.80 8.69 2.09
C HIS A 78 25.77 7.72 2.71
N PRO A 79 25.96 6.39 2.63
CA PRO A 79 24.98 5.41 3.08
C PRO A 79 24.60 5.53 4.56
N ILE A 80 25.59 5.85 5.42
CA ILE A 80 25.34 6.12 6.84
C ILE A 80 24.33 7.26 7.04
N HIS A 81 24.29 8.28 6.19
CA HIS A 81 23.27 9.32 6.30
C HIS A 81 21.87 8.77 6.00
N GLY A 82 21.73 7.79 5.10
CA GLY A 82 20.48 7.07 4.86
C GLY A 82 20.04 6.28 6.09
N VAL A 83 20.96 5.54 6.72
CA VAL A 83 20.71 4.82 7.98
C VAL A 83 20.26 5.78 9.09
N LEU A 84 20.99 6.87 9.29
CA LEU A 84 20.67 7.87 10.31
C LEU A 84 19.35 8.58 10.01
N ALA A 85 19.04 8.84 8.74
CA ALA A 85 17.78 9.45 8.32
C ALA A 85 16.59 8.54 8.59
N LEU A 86 16.69 7.26 8.22
CA LEU A 86 15.67 6.25 8.54
C LEU A 86 15.42 6.21 10.04
N HIS A 87 16.48 6.08 10.85
CA HIS A 87 16.37 6.08 12.31
C HIS A 87 15.72 7.36 12.86
N THR A 88 16.13 8.52 12.34
CA THR A 88 15.58 9.82 12.77
C THR A 88 14.09 9.94 12.47
N LEU A 89 13.63 9.43 11.33
CA LEU A 89 12.21 9.42 10.97
C LEU A 89 11.38 8.53 11.92
N LEU A 90 11.93 7.37 12.32
CA LEU A 90 11.28 6.48 13.30
C LEU A 90 11.24 7.13 14.70
N MET A 91 12.34 7.76 15.11
CA MET A 91 12.44 8.43 16.41
C MET A 91 11.56 9.68 16.51
N ASP A 92 11.21 10.31 15.38
CA ASP A 92 10.27 11.43 15.34
C ASP A 92 8.87 11.01 15.78
N ALA A 93 8.42 9.82 15.36
CA ALA A 93 7.10 9.28 15.70
C ALA A 93 7.05 8.59 17.08
N TYR A 94 8.19 8.47 17.77
CA TYR A 94 8.27 7.76 19.05
C TYR A 94 7.51 8.48 20.19
N PRO A 95 7.66 9.80 20.41
CA PRO A 95 6.97 10.50 21.50
C PRO A 95 5.45 10.50 21.38
N GLU A 96 4.92 10.37 20.16
CA GLU A 96 3.47 10.25 19.92
C GLU A 96 2.89 8.95 20.51
N ARG A 97 3.70 7.88 20.57
CA ARG A 97 3.32 6.59 21.16
C ARG A 97 3.68 6.47 22.64
N HIS A 98 4.73 7.18 23.08
CA HIS A 98 5.23 7.16 24.45
C HIS A 98 5.43 8.58 25.00
N PRO A 99 4.34 9.32 25.30
CA PRO A 99 4.42 10.70 25.77
C PRO A 99 5.19 10.88 27.09
N GLU A 100 5.22 9.83 27.92
CA GLU A 100 5.95 9.77 29.18
C GLU A 100 7.46 9.56 29.03
N SER A 101 7.91 9.19 27.82
CA SER A 101 9.31 8.95 27.56
C SER A 101 10.12 10.25 27.66
N ARG A 102 11.27 10.17 28.35
CA ARG A 102 12.24 11.28 28.44
C ARG A 102 13.21 11.31 27.26
N MET A 103 12.95 10.52 26.21
CA MET A 103 13.85 10.49 25.06
C MET A 103 13.83 11.82 24.32
N ARG A 104 15.02 12.23 23.88
CA ARG A 104 15.20 13.49 23.18
C ARG A 104 14.61 13.37 21.77
N GLN A 105 13.58 14.17 21.49
CA GLN A 105 13.00 14.24 20.15
C GLN A 105 13.99 14.88 19.16
N PRO A 106 14.06 14.37 17.91
CA PRO A 106 14.73 15.08 16.82
C PRO A 106 14.14 16.48 16.61
N THR A 107 14.98 17.45 16.27
CA THR A 107 14.48 18.79 15.93
C THR A 107 13.77 18.78 14.58
N THR A 108 12.80 19.65 14.35
CA THR A 108 12.09 19.76 13.06
C THR A 108 13.03 19.83 11.85
N GLY A 109 14.13 20.59 11.94
CA GLY A 109 15.12 20.67 10.86
C GLY A 109 15.82 19.34 10.54
N GLU A 110 16.08 18.51 11.56
CA GLU A 110 16.64 17.16 11.39
C GLU A 110 15.62 16.22 10.76
N VAL A 111 14.36 16.28 11.19
CA VAL A 111 13.27 15.46 10.62
C VAL A 111 13.07 15.79 9.14
N GLN A 112 13.02 17.07 8.80
CA GLN A 112 12.88 17.50 7.41
C GLN A 112 14.08 17.07 6.54
N ALA A 113 15.30 17.10 7.09
CA ALA A 113 16.46 16.57 6.39
C ALA A 113 16.42 15.04 6.24
N ALA A 114 15.96 14.35 7.27
CA ALA A 114 15.78 12.90 7.27
C ALA A 114 14.75 12.47 6.21
N MET A 115 13.58 13.11 6.14
CA MET A 115 12.56 12.84 5.11
C MET A 115 13.14 12.97 3.70
N ARG A 116 13.84 14.07 3.41
CA ARG A 116 14.49 14.29 2.09
C ARG A 116 15.55 13.23 1.76
N LEU A 117 16.30 12.77 2.76
CA LEU A 117 17.32 11.75 2.57
C LEU A 117 16.69 10.37 2.39
N VAL A 118 15.64 10.04 3.16
CA VAL A 118 14.91 8.78 3.03
C VAL A 118 14.27 8.69 1.64
N ASP A 119 13.51 9.72 1.25
CA ASP A 119 12.85 9.80 -0.05
C ASP A 119 13.82 9.65 -1.24
N ARG A 120 15.06 10.15 -1.10
CA ARG A 120 16.08 10.05 -2.15
C ARG A 120 16.85 8.73 -2.12
N LEU A 121 17.37 8.36 -0.96
CA LEU A 121 18.31 7.25 -0.82
C LEU A 121 17.62 5.88 -0.81
N PHE A 122 16.33 5.84 -0.44
CA PHE A 122 15.51 4.64 -0.46
C PHE A 122 14.47 4.68 -1.58
N ARG A 123 14.57 5.64 -2.52
CA ARG A 123 13.59 5.91 -3.57
C ARG A 123 13.14 4.66 -4.31
N THR A 124 14.08 3.84 -4.76
CA THR A 124 13.79 2.58 -5.45
C THR A 124 13.00 1.62 -4.55
N GLY A 125 13.36 1.46 -3.29
CA GLY A 125 12.64 0.59 -2.35
C GLY A 125 11.22 1.11 -2.05
N ILE A 126 11.10 2.42 -1.85
CA ILE A 126 9.81 3.09 -1.64
C ILE A 126 8.91 2.89 -2.85
N PHE A 127 9.42 3.08 -4.07
CA PHE A 127 8.66 2.89 -5.30
C PHE A 127 8.07 1.47 -5.42
N HIS A 128 8.88 0.44 -5.14
CA HIS A 128 8.39 -0.94 -5.17
C HIS A 128 7.29 -1.17 -4.13
N GLU A 129 7.44 -0.60 -2.94
CA GLU A 129 6.43 -0.74 -1.89
C GLU A 129 5.13 -0.02 -2.26
N LEU A 130 5.20 1.18 -2.82
CA LEU A 130 4.03 1.88 -3.35
C LEU A 130 3.33 1.04 -4.43
N CYS A 131 4.08 0.42 -5.34
CA CYS A 131 3.51 -0.46 -6.35
C CYS A 131 2.76 -1.63 -5.70
N ARG A 132 3.37 -2.32 -4.72
CA ARG A 132 2.74 -3.41 -3.97
C ARG A 132 1.45 -2.97 -3.27
N MET A 133 1.43 -1.78 -2.68
CA MET A 133 0.23 -1.21 -2.05
C MET A 133 -0.93 -1.12 -3.04
N THR A 134 -0.66 -0.80 -4.30
CA THR A 134 -1.69 -0.68 -5.34
C THR A 134 -2.11 -2.02 -5.96
N GLU A 135 -1.24 -3.03 -5.92
CA GLU A 135 -1.51 -4.36 -6.47
C GLU A 135 -2.37 -5.21 -5.53
N ALA A 136 -2.19 -5.09 -4.22
CA ALA A 136 -2.95 -5.84 -3.21
C ALA A 136 -3.50 -4.93 -2.09
N PRO A 137 -4.49 -4.07 -2.37
CA PRO A 137 -5.01 -3.10 -1.40
C PRO A 137 -5.48 -3.72 -0.08
N THR A 138 -6.10 -4.89 -0.14
CA THR A 138 -6.64 -5.61 1.03
C THR A 138 -5.57 -6.23 1.92
N GLN A 139 -4.34 -6.37 1.41
CA GLN A 139 -3.17 -6.89 2.13
C GLN A 139 -2.11 -5.82 2.37
N MET A 140 -2.40 -4.57 1.98
CA MET A 140 -1.49 -3.45 2.09
C MET A 140 -1.11 -3.20 3.56
N GLN A 141 0.20 -3.29 3.84
CA GLN A 141 0.82 -2.91 5.10
C GLN A 141 2.20 -2.35 4.78
N PRO A 142 2.31 -1.06 4.43
CA PRO A 142 3.60 -0.47 4.11
C PRO A 142 4.50 -0.48 5.36
N PRO A 143 5.84 -0.58 5.19
CA PRO A 143 6.77 -0.35 6.28
C PRO A 143 6.50 1.02 6.91
N PHE A 144 6.61 1.09 8.24
CA PHE A 144 6.26 2.28 8.99
C PHE A 144 6.95 3.55 8.49
N TYR A 145 8.22 3.45 8.07
CA TYR A 145 8.95 4.61 7.54
C TYR A 145 8.36 5.16 6.24
N VAL A 146 7.76 4.31 5.39
CA VAL A 146 7.07 4.75 4.16
C VAL A 146 5.78 5.45 4.53
N ALA A 147 5.00 4.87 5.44
CA ALA A 147 3.77 5.49 5.93
C ALA A 147 4.06 6.85 6.57
N ARG A 148 5.06 6.93 7.46
CA ARG A 148 5.47 8.18 8.11
C ARG A 148 6.01 9.22 7.12
N LEU A 149 6.74 8.80 6.08
CA LEU A 149 7.26 9.71 5.06
C LEU A 149 6.14 10.47 4.32
N TYR A 150 5.02 9.80 4.06
CA TYR A 150 3.87 10.37 3.34
C TYR A 150 2.71 10.79 4.24
N GLY A 151 2.85 10.68 5.57
CA GLY A 151 1.82 11.05 6.55
C GLY A 151 0.63 10.11 6.59
N TRP A 152 0.83 8.84 6.22
CA TRP A 152 -0.19 7.78 6.20
C TRP A 152 -0.12 6.85 7.41
N ASP A 153 0.79 7.10 8.35
CA ASP A 153 1.03 6.24 9.50
C ASP A 153 -0.22 6.09 10.38
N VAL A 154 -0.92 7.20 10.65
CA VAL A 154 -2.18 7.17 11.43
C VAL A 154 -3.28 6.41 10.68
N ASP A 155 -3.45 6.65 9.39
CA ASP A 155 -4.45 5.94 8.56
C ASP A 155 -4.17 4.43 8.51
N CYS A 156 -2.89 4.04 8.41
CA CYS A 156 -2.48 2.64 8.43
C CYS A 156 -2.79 1.97 9.78
N GLU A 157 -2.58 2.65 10.91
CA GLU A 157 -2.93 2.14 12.23
C GLU A 157 -4.44 1.96 12.41
N ILE A 158 -5.23 2.98 12.02
CA ILE A 158 -6.69 2.92 12.06
C ILE A 158 -7.19 1.77 11.18
N LEU A 159 -6.67 1.64 9.96
CA LEU A 159 -7.00 0.56 9.05
C LEU A 159 -6.68 -0.82 9.64
N GLN A 160 -5.52 -0.98 10.27
CA GLN A 160 -5.14 -2.24 10.90
C GLN A 160 -6.06 -2.59 12.08
N ALA A 161 -6.43 -1.60 12.90
CA ALA A 161 -7.39 -1.79 14.00
C ALA A 161 -8.77 -2.21 13.49
N MET A 162 -9.28 -1.57 12.43
CA MET A 162 -10.56 -1.95 11.82
C MET A 162 -10.53 -3.35 11.20
N ARG A 163 -9.43 -3.73 10.53
CA ARG A 163 -9.24 -5.09 10.02
C ARG A 163 -9.22 -6.12 11.14
N HIS A 164 -8.56 -5.80 12.26
CA HIS A 164 -8.55 -6.67 13.43
C HIS A 164 -9.94 -6.83 14.06
N GLU A 165 -10.71 -5.75 14.23
CA GLU A 165 -12.11 -5.80 14.69
C GLU A 165 -12.96 -6.69 13.78
N ARG A 166 -12.81 -6.55 12.46
CA ARG A 166 -13.49 -7.40 11.48
C ARG A 166 -13.12 -8.87 11.60
N ASP A 167 -11.84 -9.17 11.75
CA ASP A 167 -11.33 -10.55 11.72
C ASP A 167 -11.57 -11.29 13.05
N THR A 168 -11.75 -10.56 14.14
CA THR A 168 -12.04 -11.11 15.49
C THR A 168 -13.54 -11.10 15.84
N ALA A 169 -14.39 -10.58 14.96
CA ALA A 169 -15.83 -10.51 15.19
C ALA A 169 -16.45 -11.89 15.41
N THR A 170 -17.29 -12.02 16.45
CA THR A 170 -17.94 -13.28 16.79
C THR A 170 -19.08 -13.61 15.82
N PRO A 171 -19.41 -14.90 15.62
CA PRO A 171 -20.63 -15.29 14.92
C PRO A 171 -21.86 -14.76 15.69
N GLY A 172 -22.48 -13.70 15.17
CA GLY A 172 -23.57 -12.97 15.84
C GLY A 172 -23.30 -11.48 16.07
N ALA A 173 -22.12 -10.98 15.68
CA ALA A 173 -21.86 -9.55 15.62
C ALA A 173 -22.92 -8.83 14.78
N ASP A 174 -23.28 -7.59 15.17
CA ASP A 174 -24.32 -6.81 14.51
C ASP A 174 -24.03 -6.66 13.01
N PRO A 175 -24.90 -7.19 12.12
CA PRO A 175 -24.71 -7.08 10.68
C PRO A 175 -24.59 -5.64 10.18
N ARG A 176 -25.27 -4.68 10.81
CA ARG A 176 -25.21 -3.27 10.40
C ARG A 176 -23.85 -2.65 10.73
N ARG A 177 -23.37 -2.83 11.96
CA ARG A 177 -22.01 -2.42 12.34
C ARG A 177 -20.97 -3.07 11.44
N MET A 178 -21.16 -4.34 11.09
CA MET A 178 -20.20 -5.06 10.24
C MET A 178 -20.17 -4.55 8.80
N GLN A 179 -21.32 -4.14 8.28
CA GLN A 179 -21.40 -3.47 6.98
C GLN A 179 -20.71 -2.11 7.02
N GLN A 180 -20.98 -1.29 8.05
CA GLN A 180 -20.32 0.01 8.23
C GLN A 180 -18.79 -0.12 8.33
N LEU A 181 -18.31 -1.10 9.12
CA LEU A 181 -16.88 -1.34 9.26
C LEU A 181 -16.22 -1.73 7.93
N ARG A 182 -16.89 -2.54 7.09
CA ARG A 182 -16.39 -2.87 5.74
C ARG A 182 -16.29 -1.62 4.86
N GLU A 183 -17.29 -0.74 4.92
CA GLU A 183 -17.29 0.52 4.16
C GLU A 183 -16.23 1.51 4.65
N GLU A 184 -15.96 1.57 5.96
CA GLU A 184 -14.87 2.36 6.54
C GLU A 184 -13.48 1.82 6.12
N ILE A 185 -13.31 0.49 6.12
CA ILE A 185 -12.10 -0.16 5.62
C ILE A 185 -11.89 0.17 4.14
N PHE A 186 -12.91 0.02 3.30
CA PHE A 186 -12.82 0.31 1.86
C PHE A 186 -12.42 1.76 1.58
N ARG A 187 -13.04 2.72 2.27
CA ARG A 187 -12.72 4.15 2.12
C ARG A 187 -11.27 4.43 2.49
N THR A 188 -10.80 3.84 3.59
CA THR A 188 -9.40 4.03 4.05
C THR A 188 -8.40 3.37 3.10
N GLU A 189 -8.68 2.15 2.64
CA GLU A 189 -7.87 1.47 1.62
C GLU A 189 -7.79 2.28 0.32
N ASN A 190 -8.94 2.78 -0.16
CA ASN A 190 -9.00 3.61 -1.35
C ASN A 190 -8.23 4.93 -1.19
N HIS A 191 -8.32 5.58 -0.03
CA HIS A 191 -7.55 6.79 0.29
C HIS A 191 -6.04 6.55 0.12
N LEU A 192 -5.54 5.48 0.76
CA LEU A 192 -4.13 5.09 0.72
C LEU A 192 -3.70 4.66 -0.69
N VAL A 193 -4.51 3.89 -1.42
CA VAL A 193 -4.23 3.50 -2.81
C VAL A 193 -4.15 4.72 -3.71
N ARG A 194 -5.11 5.65 -3.63
CA ARG A 194 -5.06 6.90 -4.42
C ARG A 194 -3.82 7.73 -4.06
N GLY A 195 -3.41 7.73 -2.79
CA GLY A 195 -2.16 8.34 -2.33
C GLY A 195 -0.92 7.72 -2.96
N ALA A 196 -0.82 6.38 -2.93
CA ALA A 196 0.27 5.63 -3.54
C ALA A 196 0.31 5.83 -5.05
N GLU A 197 -0.84 5.75 -5.73
CA GLU A 197 -0.97 5.98 -7.16
C GLU A 197 -0.46 7.38 -7.56
N ARG A 198 -0.91 8.45 -6.90
CA ARG A 198 -0.39 9.82 -7.15
C ARG A 198 1.11 9.93 -6.96
N THR A 199 1.65 9.22 -5.97
CA THR A 199 3.07 9.26 -5.63
C THR A 199 3.91 8.54 -6.68
N ILE A 200 3.49 7.34 -7.10
CA ILE A 200 4.12 6.57 -8.20
C ILE A 200 4.21 7.43 -9.46
N GLU A 201 3.11 8.08 -9.82
CA GLU A 201 3.03 8.89 -11.06
C GLU A 201 3.83 10.20 -10.98
N GLY A 202 4.12 10.68 -9.77
CA GLY A 202 5.01 11.81 -9.53
C GLY A 202 6.50 11.46 -9.61
N MET A 203 6.87 10.18 -9.53
CA MET A 203 8.26 9.70 -9.63
C MET A 203 8.69 9.57 -11.09
N THR A 204 8.85 10.71 -11.77
CA THR A 204 9.12 10.79 -13.24
C THR A 204 10.37 10.05 -13.71
N GLU A 205 11.34 9.85 -12.83
CA GLU A 205 12.57 9.09 -13.10
C GLU A 205 12.39 7.58 -13.07
N MET A 206 11.26 7.09 -12.53
CA MET A 206 10.95 5.67 -12.40
C MET A 206 9.98 5.24 -13.50
N SER A 207 10.30 4.14 -14.17
CA SER A 207 9.36 3.54 -15.12
C SER A 207 8.23 2.84 -14.37
N VAL A 208 7.00 3.21 -14.67
CA VAL A 208 5.81 2.59 -14.09
C VAL A 208 5.75 1.11 -14.49
N PRO A 209 5.48 0.17 -13.56
CA PRO A 209 5.41 -1.24 -13.90
C PRO A 209 4.32 -1.53 -14.93
N ARG A 210 4.57 -2.49 -15.82
CA ARG A 210 3.56 -2.94 -16.78
C ARG A 210 2.30 -3.47 -16.07
N SER A 211 2.46 -4.18 -14.96
CA SER A 211 1.35 -4.69 -14.12
C SER A 211 0.43 -3.56 -13.66
N TYR A 212 1.02 -2.41 -13.31
CA TYR A 212 0.27 -1.23 -12.89
C TYR A 212 -0.59 -0.67 -14.02
N VAL A 213 -0.02 -0.53 -15.23
CA VAL A 213 -0.74 -0.07 -16.42
C VAL A 213 -1.87 -1.03 -16.79
N GLU A 214 -1.59 -2.34 -16.82
CA GLU A 214 -2.59 -3.36 -17.14
C GLU A 214 -3.77 -3.35 -16.14
N ARG A 215 -3.49 -3.11 -14.86
CA ARG A 215 -4.54 -2.92 -13.85
C ARG A 215 -5.40 -1.70 -14.15
N LEU A 216 -4.80 -0.54 -14.42
CA LEU A 216 -5.54 0.66 -14.78
C LEU A 216 -6.37 0.48 -16.06
N GLU A 217 -5.88 -0.28 -17.05
CA GLU A 217 -6.66 -0.64 -18.24
C GLU A 217 -7.86 -1.54 -17.90
N SER A 218 -7.69 -2.50 -17.00
CA SER A 218 -8.80 -3.34 -16.51
C SER A 218 -9.87 -2.51 -15.77
N GLU A 219 -9.42 -1.56 -14.94
CA GLU A 219 -10.30 -0.62 -14.26
C GLU A 219 -11.04 0.28 -15.27
N LEU A 220 -10.35 0.77 -16.31
CA LEU A 220 -10.97 1.54 -17.40
C LEU A 220 -12.04 0.74 -18.14
N ASN A 221 -11.78 -0.52 -18.46
CA ASN A 221 -12.76 -1.40 -19.09
C ASN A 221 -14.00 -1.58 -18.21
N THR A 222 -13.81 -1.70 -16.88
CA THR A 222 -14.91 -1.78 -15.92
C THR A 222 -15.75 -0.51 -15.92
N LEU A 223 -15.12 0.68 -15.91
CA LEU A 223 -15.82 1.96 -16.01
C LEU A 223 -16.61 2.09 -17.32
N GLY A 224 -16.01 1.70 -18.44
CA GLY A 224 -16.67 1.73 -19.74
C GLY A 224 -17.87 0.78 -19.80
N TRP A 225 -17.79 -0.38 -19.14
CA TRP A 225 -18.93 -1.29 -19.00
C TRP A 225 -20.06 -0.68 -18.15
N LEU A 226 -19.74 -0.08 -16.99
CA LEU A 226 -20.72 0.58 -16.13
C LEU A 226 -21.39 1.77 -16.82
N ALA A 227 -20.64 2.55 -17.59
CA ALA A 227 -21.19 3.68 -18.35
C ALA A 227 -22.22 3.24 -19.42
N ARG A 228 -22.02 2.06 -20.04
CA ARG A 228 -22.95 1.51 -21.06
C ARG A 228 -24.16 0.81 -20.45
N ALA A 229 -24.06 0.33 -19.21
CA ALA A 229 -25.10 -0.40 -18.49
C ALA A 229 -25.22 0.13 -17.05
N PRO A 230 -25.67 1.39 -16.85
CA PRO A 230 -25.69 2.03 -15.53
C PRO A 230 -26.55 1.28 -14.52
N GLU A 231 -27.56 0.51 -14.94
CA GLU A 231 -28.39 -0.32 -14.06
C GLU A 231 -27.57 -1.35 -13.24
N ARG A 232 -26.37 -1.69 -13.72
CA ARG A 232 -25.44 -2.60 -13.04
C ARG A 232 -24.77 -1.99 -11.82
N ILE A 233 -24.76 -0.67 -11.68
CA ILE A 233 -24.17 0.02 -10.52
C ILE A 233 -24.92 -0.34 -9.23
N ASP A 234 -26.21 -0.65 -9.34
CA ASP A 234 -27.05 -1.04 -8.21
C ASP A 234 -27.04 -2.55 -7.92
N ASP A 235 -26.45 -3.38 -8.80
CA ASP A 235 -26.36 -4.83 -8.59
C ASP A 235 -25.62 -5.17 -7.29
N LEU A 236 -26.15 -6.13 -6.53
CA LEU A 236 -25.57 -6.60 -5.26
C LEU A 236 -24.16 -7.19 -5.42
N HIS A 237 -23.82 -7.66 -6.63
CA HIS A 237 -22.51 -8.25 -6.94
C HIS A 237 -21.50 -7.21 -7.45
N THR A 238 -21.92 -5.96 -7.68
CA THR A 238 -21.00 -4.90 -8.11
C THR A 238 -20.08 -4.52 -6.96
N ASN A 239 -18.80 -4.41 -7.26
CA ASN A 239 -17.77 -4.13 -6.27
C ASN A 239 -17.94 -2.70 -5.71
N ARG A 240 -18.49 -2.59 -4.50
CA ARG A 240 -18.70 -1.30 -3.81
C ARG A 240 -17.41 -0.54 -3.56
N GLN A 241 -16.29 -1.22 -3.29
CA GLN A 241 -14.99 -0.59 -3.11
C GLN A 241 -14.50 0.05 -4.41
N PHE A 242 -14.76 -0.58 -5.56
CA PHE A 242 -14.43 -0.01 -6.87
C PHE A 242 -15.25 1.25 -7.16
N LEU A 243 -16.55 1.22 -6.89
CA LEU A 243 -17.41 2.39 -7.06
C LEU A 243 -16.97 3.56 -6.18
N ASP A 244 -16.67 3.31 -4.91
CA ASP A 244 -16.12 4.30 -3.97
C ASP A 244 -14.77 4.87 -4.45
N LYS A 245 -13.89 4.03 -5.03
CA LYS A 245 -12.61 4.48 -5.61
C LYS A 245 -12.80 5.50 -6.73
N TYR A 246 -13.91 5.43 -7.46
CA TYR A 246 -14.21 6.31 -8.58
C TYR A 246 -15.37 7.30 -8.31
N GLU A 247 -15.80 7.41 -7.05
CA GLU A 247 -16.87 8.34 -6.63
C GLU A 247 -18.18 8.14 -7.39
N ILE A 248 -18.51 6.88 -7.68
CA ILE A 248 -19.76 6.49 -8.36
C ILE A 248 -20.78 6.10 -7.30
N HIS A 249 -21.93 6.78 -7.27
CA HIS A 249 -22.94 6.66 -6.23
C HIS A 249 -24.12 5.77 -6.67
N PRO A 250 -24.31 4.61 -6.00
CA PRO A 250 -25.49 3.77 -6.20
C PRO A 250 -26.78 4.47 -5.76
N GLY A 251 -27.91 4.09 -6.35
CA GLY A 251 -29.24 4.61 -6.04
C GLY A 251 -29.58 5.96 -6.69
N LEU A 252 -28.65 6.58 -7.40
CA LEU A 252 -28.94 7.72 -8.27
C LEU A 252 -29.75 7.29 -9.51
N PRO A 253 -30.47 8.21 -10.18
CA PRO A 253 -31.10 7.91 -11.46
C PRO A 253 -30.09 7.38 -12.49
N PRO A 254 -30.48 6.45 -13.39
CA PRO A 254 -29.55 5.81 -14.34
C PRO A 254 -28.71 6.79 -15.17
N GLU A 255 -29.28 7.93 -15.57
CA GLU A 255 -28.55 8.97 -16.31
C GLU A 255 -27.46 9.65 -15.47
N ALA A 256 -27.69 9.84 -14.16
CA ALA A 256 -26.70 10.43 -13.26
C ALA A 256 -25.58 9.42 -12.96
N GLN A 257 -25.93 8.16 -12.70
CA GLN A 257 -24.95 7.07 -12.52
C GLN A 257 -24.08 6.89 -13.76
N ARG A 258 -24.70 6.94 -14.95
CA ARG A 258 -23.98 6.93 -16.22
C ARG A 258 -23.02 8.10 -16.33
N ALA A 259 -23.47 9.32 -16.00
CA ALA A 259 -22.62 10.51 -16.08
C ALA A 259 -21.39 10.40 -15.16
N GLU A 260 -21.55 9.90 -13.94
CA GLU A 260 -20.43 9.63 -13.02
C GLU A 260 -19.46 8.59 -13.59
N ALA A 261 -19.96 7.46 -14.09
CA ALA A 261 -19.13 6.41 -14.71
C ALA A 261 -18.38 6.91 -15.95
N GLU A 262 -19.03 7.70 -16.81
CA GLU A 262 -18.40 8.32 -17.98
C GLU A 262 -17.34 9.37 -17.57
N ALA A 263 -17.58 10.15 -16.52
CA ALA A 263 -16.62 11.12 -15.99
C ALA A 263 -15.36 10.40 -15.47
N ALA A 264 -15.55 9.38 -14.62
CA ALA A 264 -14.46 8.54 -14.13
C ALA A 264 -13.69 7.87 -15.27
N PHE A 265 -14.39 7.36 -16.29
CA PHE A 265 -13.75 6.78 -17.49
C PHE A 265 -12.86 7.80 -18.18
N ARG A 266 -13.37 9.02 -18.46
CA ARG A 266 -12.60 10.06 -19.16
C ARG A 266 -11.37 10.49 -18.36
N GLU A 267 -11.48 10.60 -17.04
CA GLU A 267 -10.36 10.93 -16.18
C GLU A 267 -9.28 9.85 -16.21
N LEU A 268 -9.67 8.58 -16.05
CA LEU A 268 -8.74 7.45 -16.08
C LEU A 268 -8.13 7.24 -17.47
N ASP A 269 -8.89 7.45 -18.54
CA ASP A 269 -8.39 7.39 -19.92
C ASP A 269 -7.33 8.46 -20.14
N ALA A 270 -7.61 9.72 -19.75
CA ALA A 270 -6.64 10.81 -19.84
C ALA A 270 -5.38 10.53 -19.01
N ARG A 271 -5.53 9.90 -17.84
CA ARG A 271 -4.42 9.45 -16.99
C ARG A 271 -3.57 8.39 -17.71
N LEU A 272 -4.18 7.36 -18.30
CA LEU A 272 -3.47 6.34 -19.08
C LEU A 272 -2.77 6.90 -20.32
N VAL A 273 -3.38 7.87 -21.02
CA VAL A 273 -2.74 8.60 -22.13
C VAL A 273 -1.45 9.28 -21.65
N ARG A 274 -1.47 9.97 -20.50
CA ARG A 274 -0.26 10.60 -19.94
C ARG A 274 0.82 9.58 -19.57
N LEU A 275 0.43 8.44 -19.00
CA LEU A 275 1.39 7.43 -18.54
C LEU A 275 2.03 6.62 -19.66
N THR A 276 1.30 6.40 -20.76
CA THR A 276 1.70 5.43 -21.79
C THR A 276 1.94 6.05 -23.17
N GLY A 277 1.44 7.28 -23.42
CA GLY A 277 1.45 7.90 -24.74
C GLY A 277 0.46 7.29 -25.73
N ARG A 278 -0.43 6.39 -25.29
CA ARG A 278 -1.47 5.81 -26.16
C ARG A 278 -2.52 6.84 -26.56
N GLU A 279 -3.29 6.54 -27.61
CA GLU A 279 -4.45 7.35 -27.99
C GLU A 279 -5.61 7.21 -26.99
N ALA A 280 -6.41 8.27 -26.87
CA ALA A 280 -7.60 8.31 -26.03
C ALA A 280 -8.69 7.36 -26.56
N ARG A 281 -9.37 6.67 -25.64
CA ARG A 281 -10.44 5.69 -25.92
C ARG A 281 -11.84 6.23 -25.63
N THR A 282 -12.00 7.55 -25.59
CA THR A 282 -13.30 8.20 -25.34
C THR A 282 -14.40 7.77 -26.31
N HIS A 283 -14.05 7.41 -27.54
CA HIS A 283 -14.97 6.86 -28.56
C HIS A 283 -15.65 5.55 -28.11
N GLU A 284 -15.06 4.82 -27.15
CA GLU A 284 -15.65 3.59 -26.65
C GLU A 284 -16.92 3.82 -25.80
N LEU A 285 -17.16 5.05 -25.34
CA LEU A 285 -18.39 5.42 -24.63
C LEU A 285 -19.59 5.52 -25.59
N ASP A 286 -19.35 5.82 -26.88
CA ASP A 286 -20.38 5.94 -27.90
C ASP A 286 -20.86 4.58 -28.43
N LEU A 287 -20.11 3.52 -28.15
CA LEU A 287 -20.49 2.14 -28.46
C LEU A 287 -21.64 1.72 -27.52
N ARG A 288 -22.87 2.08 -27.88
CA ARG A 288 -24.06 1.55 -27.22
C ARG A 288 -24.02 0.03 -27.27
N VAL A 289 -24.13 -0.62 -26.11
CA VAL A 289 -24.45 -2.05 -26.08
C VAL A 289 -25.84 -2.18 -26.69
N ALA A 290 -25.92 -2.71 -27.91
CA ALA A 290 -27.18 -3.19 -28.43
C ALA A 290 -27.65 -4.30 -27.48
N GLN A 291 -28.62 -3.99 -26.62
CA GLN A 291 -29.35 -5.05 -25.94
C GLN A 291 -29.98 -5.91 -27.05
N PRO A 292 -29.78 -7.24 -27.08
CA PRO A 292 -30.68 -8.07 -27.87
C PRO A 292 -32.08 -7.82 -27.30
N GLU A 293 -32.98 -7.26 -28.12
CA GLU A 293 -34.37 -7.04 -27.74
C GLU A 293 -34.90 -8.35 -27.16
N ARG A 294 -35.27 -8.34 -25.88
CA ARG A 294 -36.09 -9.41 -25.33
C ARG A 294 -37.45 -9.24 -25.97
N GLU A 295 -37.71 -9.98 -27.05
CA GLU A 295 -39.03 -10.11 -27.62
C GLU A 295 -40.01 -10.53 -26.49
N PRO A 296 -41.02 -9.72 -26.17
CA PRO A 296 -42.03 -10.11 -25.20
C PRO A 296 -42.99 -11.07 -25.87
N GLY A 297 -42.72 -12.37 -25.69
CA GLY A 297 -43.70 -13.41 -25.98
C GLY A 297 -43.14 -14.58 -26.75
N ARG A 298 -42.57 -15.55 -26.03
CA ARG A 298 -42.73 -16.97 -26.39
C ARG A 298 -42.59 -17.84 -25.15
N THR A 299 -43.75 -18.34 -24.75
CA THR A 299 -44.04 -19.42 -23.81
C THR A 299 -42.96 -20.51 -23.73
N SER A 300 -42.46 -20.69 -22.51
CA SER A 300 -41.99 -21.94 -21.87
C SER A 300 -41.54 -23.10 -22.78
N PHE A 301 -40.22 -23.32 -22.87
CA PHE A 301 -39.67 -24.66 -23.09
C PHE A 301 -39.26 -25.27 -21.75
N ARG A 302 -40.09 -26.21 -21.29
CA ARG A 302 -39.78 -27.18 -20.23
C ARG A 302 -38.54 -27.98 -20.67
N ARG A 303 -37.40 -27.79 -20.01
CA ARG A 303 -36.28 -28.73 -20.13
C ARG A 303 -36.58 -29.95 -19.25
N GLU A 304 -36.95 -31.05 -19.89
CA GLU A 304 -36.88 -32.38 -19.31
C GLU A 304 -35.41 -32.73 -19.08
N TYR A 305 -35.04 -33.01 -17.83
CA TYR A 305 -33.76 -33.63 -17.51
C TYR A 305 -33.94 -35.16 -17.59
N PRO A 306 -33.12 -35.89 -18.36
CA PRO A 306 -33.07 -37.34 -18.24
C PRO A 306 -32.40 -37.72 -16.92
N ALA A 307 -33.07 -38.58 -16.15
CA ALA A 307 -32.58 -39.14 -14.91
C ALA A 307 -31.29 -39.94 -15.13
N VAL A 308 -30.22 -39.58 -14.41
CA VAL A 308 -28.99 -40.38 -14.32
C VAL A 308 -28.94 -41.02 -12.93
N MET A 309 -28.66 -42.33 -12.97
CA MET A 309 -28.73 -43.36 -11.94
C MET A 309 -28.27 -43.01 -10.52
N GLN A 310 -29.02 -43.54 -9.55
CA GLN A 310 -28.65 -43.68 -8.14
C GLN A 310 -27.43 -44.61 -7.95
N PRO A 311 -26.54 -44.36 -6.97
CA PRO A 311 -25.64 -45.40 -6.47
C PRO A 311 -26.38 -46.31 -5.49
N ALA A 312 -26.31 -47.62 -5.74
CA ALA A 312 -26.87 -48.67 -4.91
C ALA A 312 -26.18 -48.76 -3.54
N GLU A 313 -27.00 -48.99 -2.52
CA GLU A 313 -26.62 -49.35 -1.16
C GLU A 313 -25.68 -50.57 -1.14
N ALA A 314 -24.50 -50.42 -0.53
CA ALA A 314 -23.67 -51.54 -0.13
C ALA A 314 -23.90 -51.83 1.36
N ALA A 315 -24.59 -52.94 1.60
CA ALA A 315 -24.96 -53.46 2.90
C ALA A 315 -23.76 -53.75 3.81
N SER A 316 -23.96 -53.50 5.10
CA SER A 316 -23.10 -53.91 6.20
C SER A 316 -22.85 -55.42 6.18
N ARG A 317 -21.58 -55.84 6.24
CA ARG A 317 -21.21 -57.20 6.63
C ARG A 317 -20.26 -57.17 7.82
N LYS A 318 -20.79 -57.65 8.94
CA LYS A 318 -20.12 -57.90 10.21
C LYS A 318 -18.89 -58.80 10.00
N LEU A 319 -17.77 -58.47 10.65
CA LEU A 319 -16.83 -59.49 11.11
C LEU A 319 -16.90 -59.57 12.64
N ARG A 320 -17.16 -60.78 13.12
CA ARG A 320 -17.06 -61.21 14.51
C ARG A 320 -15.68 -61.85 14.72
N HIS A 321 -15.20 -61.64 15.95
CA HIS A 321 -14.05 -62.23 16.65
C HIS A 321 -12.68 -61.65 16.34
#